data_AF-A0AAT9GTR6-F1
#
_entry.id   AF-A0AAT9GTR6-F1
#
_cell.length_a   1.000
_cell.length_b   1.000
_cell.length_c   1.000
_cell.angle_alpha   90.00
_cell.angle_beta   90.00
_cell.angle_gamma   90.00
#
_symmetry.space_group_name_H-M   'P 1'
#
loop_
_entity.id
_entity.type
_entity.pdbx_description
1 polymer ?
#
loop_
_entity_poly.entity_id
_entity_poly.type
_entity_poly.pdbx_seq_one_letter_code
_entity_poly.pdbx_strand_id
1 'polypeptide(L)'
;MSDATTISRYLIKKEIIESTPTKLTLYVNQGENALVISQGQILANLPPGKHEIKIANPVKVLKSKLLHENSRIFIYYYSTEEHEITLKVENYDSEIKVKVRVSDPEKLILNMPALEREYTINELKEELESDVKKVVEEILVKGEAEKIKEEITSIIIEKLRNLGLDLVNIVF
;
A
#
# COMPACT_ATOMS: atom_id res chain seq x y z
N MET A 1 -20.96 10.70 -6.30
CA MET A 1 -19.95 11.62 -5.75
C MET A 1 -19.35 10.92 -4.55
N SER A 2 -18.37 10.05 -4.81
CA SER A 2 -17.62 9.34 -3.76
C SER A 2 -16.63 10.32 -3.15
N ASP A 3 -16.73 10.50 -1.83
CA ASP A 3 -15.99 11.46 -1.04
C ASP A 3 -14.47 11.39 -1.27
N ALA A 4 -13.86 12.52 -1.64
CA ALA A 4 -12.41 12.71 -1.60
C ALA A 4 -11.80 12.37 -0.23
N THR A 5 -12.62 12.38 0.83
CA THR A 5 -12.28 12.01 2.21
C THR A 5 -12.02 10.51 2.42
N THR A 6 -12.48 9.64 1.52
CA THR A 6 -12.27 8.19 1.63
C THR A 6 -10.93 7.79 1.00
N ILE A 7 -10.53 8.46 -0.09
CA ILE A 7 -9.27 8.19 -0.82
C ILE A 7 -8.05 8.54 0.03
N SER A 8 -8.15 9.54 0.92
CA SER A 8 -7.06 9.93 1.82
C SER A 8 -6.78 8.95 2.97
N ARG A 9 -7.52 7.84 3.07
CA ARG A 9 -7.41 6.91 4.20
C ARG A 9 -6.83 5.54 3.83
N TYR A 10 -6.89 5.14 2.55
CA TYR A 10 -6.36 3.85 2.09
C TYR A 10 -5.15 4.02 1.17
N LEU A 11 -4.19 3.12 1.32
CA LEU A 11 -3.15 2.88 0.33
C LEU A 11 -3.68 1.95 -0.75
N ILE A 12 -4.48 0.96 -0.33
CA ILE A 12 -5.14 0.03 -1.24
C ILE A 12 -6.52 -0.40 -0.72
N LYS A 13 -7.47 -0.51 -1.63
CA LYS A 13 -8.81 -1.02 -1.39
C LYS A 13 -9.09 -2.19 -2.31
N LYS A 14 -9.65 -3.27 -1.76
CA LYS A 14 -10.00 -4.48 -2.50
C LYS A 14 -11.50 -4.55 -2.77
N GLU A 15 -11.88 -4.89 -3.99
CA GLU A 15 -13.22 -5.32 -4.37
C GLU A 15 -13.15 -6.71 -5.01
N ILE A 16 -14.14 -7.57 -4.69
CA ILE A 16 -14.22 -8.94 -5.18
C ILE A 16 -15.46 -9.07 -6.05
N ILE A 17 -15.28 -9.61 -7.25
CA ILE A 17 -16.39 -10.01 -8.11
C ILE A 17 -16.43 -11.54 -8.13
N GLU A 18 -17.51 -12.08 -7.56
CA GLU A 18 -17.67 -13.53 -7.36
C GLU A 18 -18.00 -14.29 -8.65
N SER A 19 -18.50 -13.61 -9.68
CA SER A 19 -18.78 -14.18 -11.00
C SER A 19 -17.71 -13.75 -12.01
N THR A 20 -17.45 -14.57 -13.03
CA THR A 20 -16.51 -14.26 -14.12
C THR A 20 -17.30 -13.75 -15.34
N PRO A 21 -17.74 -12.48 -15.38
CA PRO A 21 -18.47 -11.97 -16.53
C PRO A 21 -17.54 -11.92 -17.74
N THR A 22 -18.09 -12.13 -18.94
CA THR A 22 -17.31 -12.02 -20.19
C THR A 22 -16.80 -10.59 -20.42
N LYS A 23 -17.47 -9.60 -19.81
CA LYS A 23 -17.12 -8.19 -19.82
C LYS A 23 -17.33 -7.57 -18.45
N LEU A 24 -16.39 -6.74 -18.02
CA LEU A 24 -16.47 -6.01 -16.77
C LEU A 24 -16.37 -4.50 -17.05
N THR A 25 -17.32 -3.71 -16.55
CA THR A 25 -17.23 -2.24 -16.58
C THR A 25 -16.76 -1.75 -15.22
N LEU A 26 -15.68 -0.98 -15.20
CA LEU A 26 -15.12 -0.37 -13.99
C LEU A 26 -15.10 1.15 -14.08
N TYR A 27 -15.31 1.77 -12.94
CA TYR A 27 -15.17 3.21 -12.74
C TYR A 27 -14.07 3.43 -11.72
N VAL A 28 -12.98 4.04 -12.17
CA VAL A 28 -11.82 4.38 -11.34
C VAL A 28 -11.92 5.88 -11.03
N ASN A 29 -11.93 6.25 -9.74
CA ASN A 29 -12.05 7.64 -9.34
C ASN A 29 -10.76 8.43 -9.66
N GLN A 30 -10.85 9.76 -9.62
CA GLN A 30 -9.66 10.62 -9.64
C GLN A 30 -8.84 10.38 -8.36
N GLY A 31 -7.51 10.37 -8.48
CA GLY A 31 -6.60 10.11 -7.36
C GLY A 31 -6.30 8.63 -7.09
N GLU A 32 -6.88 7.70 -7.85
CA GLU A 32 -6.61 6.27 -7.75
C GLU A 32 -6.40 5.62 -9.13
N ASN A 33 -5.72 4.47 -9.12
CA ASN A 33 -5.65 3.54 -10.23
C ASN A 33 -6.24 2.20 -9.79
N ALA A 34 -6.66 1.37 -10.73
CA ALA A 34 -7.18 0.03 -10.43
C ALA A 34 -6.33 -1.07 -11.06
N LEU A 35 -5.81 -1.98 -10.23
CA LEU A 35 -5.17 -3.21 -10.67
C LEU A 35 -6.18 -4.36 -10.64
N VAL A 36 -6.44 -4.95 -11.80
CA VAL A 36 -7.40 -6.05 -11.95
C VAL A 36 -6.64 -7.36 -12.03
N ILE A 37 -6.91 -8.27 -11.10
CA ILE A 37 -6.26 -9.56 -10.97
C ILE A 37 -7.30 -10.68 -11.06
N SER A 38 -7.05 -11.70 -11.86
CA SER A 38 -7.85 -12.94 -11.87
C SER A 38 -6.93 -14.14 -12.01
N GLN A 39 -7.22 -15.23 -11.31
CA GLN A 39 -6.44 -16.48 -11.37
C GLN A 39 -4.93 -16.28 -11.10
N GLY A 40 -4.59 -15.33 -10.22
CA GLY A 40 -3.19 -14.98 -9.95
C GLY A 40 -2.49 -14.25 -11.10
N GLN A 41 -3.23 -13.61 -12.01
CA GLN A 41 -2.68 -12.91 -13.16
C GLN A 41 -3.22 -11.49 -13.23
N ILE A 42 -2.37 -10.53 -13.56
CA ILE A 42 -2.80 -9.15 -13.80
C ILE A 42 -3.44 -9.11 -15.19
N LEU A 43 -4.71 -8.72 -15.21
CA LEU A 43 -5.50 -8.51 -16.42
C LEU A 43 -5.35 -7.08 -16.93
N ALA A 44 -5.33 -6.09 -16.03
CA ALA A 44 -5.22 -4.69 -16.39
C ALA A 44 -4.68 -3.84 -15.23
N ASN A 45 -3.99 -2.74 -15.58
CA ASN A 45 -3.72 -1.61 -14.69
C ASN A 45 -4.38 -0.37 -15.30
N LEU A 46 -5.42 0.15 -14.66
CA LEU A 46 -6.32 1.14 -15.23
C LEU A 46 -6.15 2.50 -14.56
N PRO A 47 -5.96 3.59 -15.34
CA PRO A 47 -5.95 4.95 -14.81
C PRO A 47 -7.36 5.44 -14.42
N PRO A 48 -7.53 6.63 -13.81
CA PRO A 48 -8.83 7.23 -13.57
C PRO A 48 -9.72 7.25 -14.82
N GLY A 49 -11.01 6.92 -14.65
CA GLY A 49 -11.99 6.94 -15.73
C GLY A 49 -12.86 5.69 -15.81
N LYS A 50 -13.65 5.61 -16.88
CA LYS A 50 -14.52 4.46 -17.18
C LYS A 50 -13.81 3.50 -18.13
N HIS A 51 -13.77 2.23 -17.77
CA HIS A 51 -13.09 1.18 -18.53
C HIS A 51 -14.00 -0.02 -18.76
N GLU A 52 -13.89 -0.63 -19.94
CA GLU A 52 -14.49 -1.92 -20.25
C GLU A 52 -13.39 -2.95 -20.48
N ILE A 53 -13.33 -3.97 -19.62
CA ILE A 53 -12.38 -5.06 -19.72
C ILE A 53 -13.09 -6.28 -20.30
N LYS A 54 -12.55 -6.81 -21.41
CA LYS A 54 -12.91 -8.15 -21.87
C LYS A 54 -12.03 -9.16 -21.16
N ILE A 55 -12.65 -10.13 -20.51
CA ILE A 55 -11.92 -11.19 -19.81
C ILE A 55 -11.56 -12.27 -20.84
N ALA A 56 -10.64 -11.91 -21.74
CA ALA A 56 -10.16 -12.77 -22.80
C ALA A 56 -8.63 -12.63 -22.85
N ASN A 57 -7.97 -13.51 -22.09
CA ASN A 57 -6.53 -13.71 -21.96
C ASN A 57 -5.77 -12.76 -21.00
N PRO A 58 -4.96 -13.32 -20.09
CA PRO A 58 -4.17 -12.57 -19.11
C PRO A 58 -2.95 -11.89 -19.72
N VAL A 59 -2.56 -10.74 -19.16
CA VAL A 59 -1.41 -9.94 -19.63
C VAL A 59 -0.10 -10.32 -18.92
N LYS A 60 -0.16 -10.73 -17.64
CA LYS A 60 1.03 -11.06 -16.84
C LYS A 60 0.69 -12.03 -15.69
N VAL A 61 1.58 -12.97 -15.40
CA VAL A 61 1.40 -13.95 -14.30
C VAL A 61 2.06 -13.46 -13.01
N LEU A 62 1.29 -13.39 -11.92
CA LEU A 62 1.83 -13.16 -10.57
C LEU A 62 2.16 -14.52 -9.92
N LYS A 63 3.33 -14.62 -9.29
CA LYS A 63 3.73 -15.81 -8.49
C LYS A 63 3.07 -15.80 -7.11
N SER A 64 1.76 -15.60 -7.00
CA SER A 64 1.08 -15.36 -5.71
C SER A 64 0.22 -16.51 -5.20
N LYS A 65 -0.06 -16.49 -3.89
CA LYS A 65 -0.98 -17.39 -3.16
C LYS A 65 -2.45 -17.31 -3.64
N LEU A 66 -2.78 -16.41 -4.57
CA LEU A 66 -4.12 -16.21 -5.14
C LEU A 66 -4.52 -17.28 -6.18
N LEU A 67 -3.64 -18.25 -6.45
CA LEU A 67 -3.81 -19.30 -7.47
C LEU A 67 -5.00 -20.26 -7.24
N HIS A 68 -5.68 -20.21 -6.09
CA HIS A 68 -6.71 -21.18 -5.73
C HIS A 68 -8.16 -20.73 -5.98
N GLU A 69 -8.40 -19.49 -6.41
CA GLU A 69 -9.75 -18.97 -6.62
C GLU A 69 -10.07 -18.77 -8.10
N ASN A 70 -10.27 -19.89 -8.79
CA ASN A 70 -10.36 -19.98 -10.26
C ASN A 70 -11.50 -19.19 -10.91
N SER A 71 -12.45 -18.63 -10.15
CA SER A 71 -13.60 -17.90 -10.69
C SER A 71 -13.66 -16.42 -10.28
N ARG A 72 -12.77 -15.96 -9.39
CA ARG A 72 -12.87 -14.61 -8.80
C ARG A 72 -12.01 -13.61 -9.55
N ILE A 73 -12.54 -12.39 -9.64
CA ILE A 73 -11.79 -11.21 -10.08
C ILE A 73 -11.61 -10.33 -8.86
N PHE A 74 -10.37 -9.96 -8.62
CA PHE A 74 -9.97 -9.01 -7.59
C PHE A 74 -9.64 -7.69 -8.25
N ILE A 75 -10.22 -6.61 -7.75
CA ILE A 75 -9.90 -5.26 -8.17
C ILE A 75 -9.26 -4.58 -6.98
N TYR A 76 -8.02 -4.15 -7.16
CA TYR A 76 -7.29 -3.41 -6.15
C TYR A 76 -7.16 -1.96 -6.60
N TYR A 77 -7.90 -1.08 -5.94
CA TYR A 77 -7.77 0.35 -6.13
C TYR A 77 -6.65 0.85 -5.23
N TYR A 78 -5.63 1.48 -5.81
CA TYR A 78 -4.51 2.04 -5.06
C TYR A 78 -4.42 3.54 -5.27
N SER A 79 -4.06 4.24 -4.20
CA SER A 79 -3.93 5.69 -4.23
C SER A 79 -2.70 6.11 -5.03
N THR A 80 -2.85 7.16 -5.84
CA THR A 80 -1.75 7.82 -6.57
C THR A 80 -1.23 9.07 -5.84
N GLU A 81 -1.91 9.45 -4.76
CA GLU A 81 -1.61 10.65 -3.97
C GLU A 81 -0.45 10.42 -3.00
N GLU A 82 0.12 11.53 -2.50
CA GLU A 82 1.04 11.50 -1.37
C GLU A 82 0.27 11.45 -0.06
N HIS A 83 0.73 10.61 0.86
CA HIS A 83 0.13 10.46 2.18
C HIS A 83 1.12 10.88 3.25
N GLU A 84 0.67 11.71 4.19
CA GLU A 84 1.48 12.14 5.33
C GLU A 84 1.13 11.31 6.57
N ILE A 85 2.16 10.75 7.20
CA ILE A 85 2.07 9.95 8.41
C ILE A 85 2.84 10.67 9.50
N THR A 86 2.19 10.89 10.63
CA THR A 86 2.84 11.45 11.81
C THR A 86 3.04 10.33 12.82
N LEU A 87 4.30 9.97 13.07
CA LEU A 87 4.71 8.95 14.03
C LEU A 87 5.01 9.62 15.38
N LYS A 88 4.46 9.04 16.45
CA LYS A 88 4.77 9.44 17.83
C LYS A 88 5.39 8.27 18.56
N VAL A 89 6.61 8.47 19.05
CA VAL A 89 7.41 7.41 19.64
C VAL A 89 7.69 7.75 21.09
N GLU A 90 7.30 6.86 21.97
CA GLU A 90 7.59 6.97 23.40
C GLU A 90 9.11 7.01 23.62
N ASN A 91 9.60 7.93 24.46
CA ASN A 91 11.02 8.19 24.70
C ASN A 91 11.80 8.83 23.53
N TYR A 92 11.10 9.42 22.56
CA TYR A 92 11.69 10.29 21.54
C TYR A 92 10.85 11.55 21.39
N ASP A 93 11.39 12.69 21.85
CA ASP A 93 10.63 13.95 21.96
C ASP A 93 10.26 14.59 20.61
N SER A 94 10.87 14.13 19.51
CA SER A 94 10.64 14.72 18.19
C SER A 94 9.51 14.01 17.43
N GLU A 95 8.62 14.81 16.83
CA GLU A 95 7.55 14.30 15.97
C GLU A 95 8.11 13.97 14.58
N ILE A 96 7.90 12.73 14.13
CA ILE A 96 8.45 12.27 12.85
C ILE A 96 7.34 12.30 11.80
N LYS A 97 7.51 13.13 10.78
CA LYS A 97 6.57 13.23 9.66
C LYS A 97 7.13 12.53 8.45
N VAL A 98 6.41 11.54 7.95
CA VAL A 98 6.80 10.70 6.82
C VAL A 98 5.80 10.91 5.71
N LYS A 99 6.26 11.36 4.54
CA LYS A 99 5.44 11.41 3.33
C LYS A 99 5.75 10.22 2.45
N VAL A 100 4.71 9.48 2.07
CA VAL A 100 4.83 8.24 1.28
C VAL A 100 3.92 8.27 0.06
N ARG A 101 4.29 7.52 -0.97
CA ARG A 101 3.45 7.27 -2.16
C ARG A 101 3.56 5.80 -2.56
N VAL A 102 2.50 5.24 -3.12
CA VAL A 102 2.55 3.92 -3.76
C VAL A 102 3.39 3.98 -5.03
N SER A 103 4.46 3.19 -5.09
CA SER A 103 5.36 3.12 -6.26
C SER A 103 5.28 1.78 -6.99
N ASP A 104 5.04 0.69 -6.25
CA ASP A 104 4.82 -0.65 -6.78
C ASP A 104 3.55 -1.26 -6.17
N PRO A 105 2.39 -1.07 -6.82
CA PRO A 105 1.12 -1.60 -6.32
C PRO A 105 1.08 -3.13 -6.36
N GLU A 106 1.84 -3.79 -7.25
CA GLU A 106 1.90 -5.26 -7.29
C GLU A 106 2.58 -5.78 -6.02
N LYS A 107 3.72 -5.18 -5.65
CA LYS A 107 4.44 -5.51 -4.43
C LYS A 107 3.61 -5.22 -3.17
N LEU A 108 2.87 -4.12 -3.16
CA LEU A 108 1.96 -3.77 -2.07
C LEU A 108 0.87 -4.83 -1.87
N ILE A 109 0.23 -5.29 -2.94
CA ILE A 109 -0.80 -6.35 -2.88
C ILE A 109 -0.23 -7.67 -2.36
N LEU A 110 1.01 -8.01 -2.75
CA LEU A 110 1.64 -9.27 -2.37
C LEU A 110 2.07 -9.30 -0.89
N ASN A 111 2.39 -8.13 -0.33
CA ASN A 111 2.98 -8.02 1.00
C ASN A 111 2.01 -7.50 2.07
N MET A 112 0.77 -7.14 1.71
CA MET A 112 -0.21 -6.66 2.69
C MET A 112 -0.71 -7.78 3.64
N PRO A 113 -0.95 -7.49 4.93
CA PRO A 113 -1.17 -8.52 5.97
C PRO A 113 -2.43 -9.38 5.85
N ALA A 114 -3.36 -9.05 4.96
CA ALA A 114 -4.48 -9.92 4.63
C ALA A 114 -4.98 -9.59 3.23
N LEU A 115 -4.93 -10.58 2.32
CA LEU A 115 -5.42 -10.46 0.95
C LEU A 115 -6.93 -10.17 0.86
N GLU A 116 -7.65 -10.03 1.98
CA GLU A 116 -9.11 -9.92 2.04
C GLU A 116 -9.64 -8.56 2.54
N ARG A 117 -8.79 -7.62 2.96
CA ARG A 117 -9.23 -6.30 3.44
C ARG A 117 -8.46 -5.14 2.82
N GLU A 118 -8.96 -3.92 3.07
CA GLU A 118 -8.29 -2.66 2.74
C GLU A 118 -7.01 -2.51 3.56
N TYR A 119 -5.96 -1.92 2.98
CA TYR A 119 -4.75 -1.52 3.71
C TYR A 119 -4.71 0.00 3.84
N THR A 120 -4.75 0.46 5.08
CA THR A 120 -4.94 1.86 5.42
C THR A 120 -3.66 2.56 5.83
N ILE A 121 -3.67 3.89 5.77
CA ILE A 121 -2.57 4.72 6.28
C ILE A 121 -2.36 4.49 7.79
N ASN A 122 -3.43 4.20 8.54
CA ASN A 122 -3.32 3.91 9.97
C ASN A 122 -2.61 2.58 10.24
N GLU A 123 -2.87 1.54 9.44
CA GLU A 123 -2.13 0.26 9.59
C GLU A 123 -0.64 0.46 9.29
N LEU A 124 -0.30 1.18 8.21
CA LEU A 124 1.09 1.52 7.93
C LEU A 124 1.72 2.35 9.06
N LYS A 125 0.96 3.30 9.63
CA LYS A 125 1.40 4.10 10.77
C LYS A 125 1.76 3.21 11.96
N GLU A 126 0.87 2.31 12.36
CA GLU A 126 1.08 1.41 13.51
C GLU A 126 2.31 0.52 13.31
N GLU A 127 2.51 0.00 12.09
CA GLU A 127 3.71 -0.77 11.73
C GLU A 127 4.99 0.07 11.85
N LEU A 128 4.99 1.29 11.29
CA LEU A 128 6.13 2.19 11.36
C LEU A 128 6.43 2.64 12.80
N GLU A 129 5.41 2.96 13.60
CA GLU A 129 5.59 3.30 15.02
C GLU A 129 6.21 2.12 15.81
N SER A 130 5.77 0.89 15.53
CA SER A 130 6.35 -0.31 16.16
C SER A 130 7.81 -0.50 15.78
N ASP A 131 8.15 -0.34 14.49
CA ASP A 131 9.52 -0.56 14.01
C ASP A 131 10.46 0.57 14.49
N VAL A 132 10.00 1.82 14.46
CA VAL A 132 10.76 2.96 14.98
C VAL A 132 10.96 2.87 16.49
N LYS A 133 9.95 2.44 17.26
CA LYS A 133 10.07 2.28 18.72
C LYS A 133 11.20 1.30 19.09
N LYS A 134 11.28 0.16 18.40
CA LYS A 134 12.36 -0.83 18.62
C LYS A 134 13.74 -0.24 18.36
N VAL A 135 13.88 0.51 17.27
CA VAL A 135 15.15 1.17 16.89
C VAL A 135 15.56 2.21 17.93
N VAL A 136 14.63 3.06 18.36
CA VAL A 136 14.91 4.07 19.39
C VAL A 136 15.35 3.40 20.70
N GLU A 137 14.63 2.39 21.16
CA GLU A 137 14.98 1.65 22.39
C GLU A 137 16.38 1.01 22.28
N GLU A 138 16.70 0.39 21.16
CA GLU A 138 18.01 -0.24 20.94
C GLU A 138 19.16 0.78 20.95
N ILE A 139 18.99 1.93 20.30
CA ILE A 139 20.02 2.96 20.22
C ILE A 139 20.22 3.65 21.58
N LEU A 140 19.13 3.92 22.31
CA LEU A 140 19.21 4.52 23.64
C LEU A 140 19.95 3.60 24.62
N VAL A 141 19.77 2.28 24.53
CA VAL A 141 20.52 1.31 25.33
C VAL A 141 22.02 1.33 25.00
N LYS A 142 22.38 1.56 23.74
CA LYS A 142 23.79 1.69 23.29
C LYS A 142 24.42 3.04 23.63
N GLY A 143 23.61 4.04 23.99
CA GLY A 143 24.06 5.40 24.30
C GLY A 143 24.46 6.22 23.06
N GLU A 144 23.97 5.87 21.87
CA GLU A 144 24.34 6.48 20.58
C GLU A 144 23.23 7.42 20.06
N ALA A 145 22.73 8.32 20.90
CA ALA A 145 21.55 9.15 20.60
C ALA A 145 21.68 9.97 19.31
N GLU A 146 22.89 10.33 18.92
CA GLU A 146 23.20 11.03 17.68
C GLU A 146 22.85 10.24 16.41
N LYS A 147 22.78 8.90 16.48
CA LYS A 147 22.48 8.01 15.35
C LYS A 147 20.99 7.77 15.14
N ILE A 148 20.13 8.18 16.09
CA ILE A 148 18.69 7.86 16.06
C ILE A 148 18.04 8.29 14.74
N LYS A 149 18.30 9.51 14.26
CA LYS A 149 17.66 10.02 13.03
C LYS A 149 18.07 9.22 11.79
N GLU A 150 19.33 8.84 11.70
CA GLU A 150 19.86 8.07 10.57
C GLU A 150 19.28 6.65 10.54
N GLU A 151 19.23 6.00 11.70
CA GLU A 151 18.72 4.63 11.80
C GLU A 151 17.20 4.58 11.57
N ILE A 152 16.46 5.55 12.11
CA ILE A 152 15.02 5.69 11.84
C ILE A 152 14.78 5.88 10.34
N THR A 153 15.55 6.75 9.69
CA THR A 153 15.41 6.97 8.25
C THR A 153 15.66 5.68 7.48
N SER A 154 16.68 4.93 7.86
CA SER A 154 17.07 3.67 7.22
C SER A 154 15.98 2.59 7.35
N ILE A 155 15.45 2.36 8.56
CA ILE A 155 14.40 1.36 8.77
C ILE A 155 13.10 1.73 8.05
N ILE A 156 12.73 3.02 8.03
CA ILE A 156 11.56 3.50 7.31
C ILE A 156 11.74 3.27 5.80
N ILE A 157 12.89 3.64 5.23
CA ILE A 157 13.17 3.42 3.79
C ILE A 157 13.08 1.93 3.45
N GLU A 158 13.71 1.07 4.25
CA GLU A 158 13.71 -0.38 4.03
C GLU A 158 12.28 -0.94 4.08
N LYS A 159 11.53 -0.60 5.12
CA LYS A 159 10.14 -1.04 5.31
C LYS A 159 9.26 -0.62 4.13
N LEU A 160 9.31 0.66 3.74
CA LEU A 160 8.52 1.20 2.64
C LEU A 160 8.87 0.52 1.32
N ARG A 161 10.17 0.37 1.02
CA ARG A 161 10.63 -0.35 -0.18
C ARG A 161 10.16 -1.79 -0.21
N ASN A 162 10.16 -2.48 0.93
CA ASN A 162 9.67 -3.86 1.03
C ASN A 162 8.16 -3.96 0.79
N LEU A 163 7.40 -2.93 1.12
CA LEU A 163 5.97 -2.84 0.83
C LEU A 163 5.65 -2.34 -0.59
N GLY A 164 6.59 -1.77 -1.34
CA GLY A 164 6.29 -1.15 -2.64
C GLY A 164 5.83 0.30 -2.53
N LEU A 165 6.29 0.99 -1.49
CA LEU A 165 6.06 2.40 -1.24
C LEU A 165 7.38 3.17 -1.36
N ASP A 166 7.31 4.39 -1.89
CA ASP A 166 8.43 5.32 -1.90
C ASP A 166 8.33 6.30 -0.74
N LEU A 167 9.48 6.54 -0.09
CA LEU A 167 9.64 7.67 0.81
C LEU A 167 9.78 8.95 -0.01
N VAL A 168 8.80 9.84 0.07
CA VAL A 168 8.84 11.15 -0.60
C VAL A 168 9.63 12.15 0.24
N ASN A 169 9.38 12.17 1.55
CA ASN A 169 10.07 13.07 2.47
C ASN A 169 9.99 12.54 3.91
N ILE A 170 10.99 12.89 4.73
CA ILE A 170 10.98 12.65 6.18
C ILE A 170 11.44 13.91 6.92
N VAL A 171 10.73 14.27 7.99
CA VAL A 171 11.05 15.42 8.84
C VAL A 171 11.04 14.98 10.29
N PHE A 172 12.04 15.44 11.06
CA PHE A 172 12.21 15.21 12.49
C PHE A 172 12.10 16.53 13.26
#